data_AF-A0A2E4HSB7-F1
#
_entry.id   AF-A0A2E4HSB7-F1
#
_cell.length_a   1.000
_cell.length_b   1.000
_cell.length_c   1.000
_cell.angle_alpha   90.00
_cell.angle_beta   90.00
_cell.angle_gamma   90.00
#
_symmetry.space_group_name_H-M   'P 1'
#
loop_
_entity.id
_entity.type
_entity.pdbx_description
1 polymer ?
#
loop_
_entity_poly.entity_id
_entity_poly.type
_entity_poly.pdbx_seq_one_letter_code
_entity_poly.pdbx_strand_id
1 'polypeptide(L)'
;MKKLLLLFSLLLATNASAHTELTRTGELIEHTHIFNQCETKEKIDTLNQPPVRLKLGAFKYPRKAQQRGLEGVVLVEFDVDVGGKVINPKVIWSENEVFNPSALKTVSSSIYKPALENGKPILSKGLTQKHTFLLEGNENNLNLGKTFNNVLRDVKSGLRTGKVEKPIKKLDSLLARKNLDEITRASLLYLKASSLYRVEAPNEEIKNLLIESKQHYEEKIVQCARGSVSVKSVTSMKLQTFGGILLGQMYFDESSWEKTEKELSEALLASKGTGLQSQRFYPAYLQLGMASYNQQKWCLAAKSWEKAKKLAKEYQTDFPEQLAEPFKYAQSKI
;
A
#
# COMPACT_ATOMS: atom_id res chain seq x y z
N MET A 1 14.61 1.82 -20.10
CA MET A 1 14.86 0.64 -20.96
C MET A 1 16.35 0.39 -21.23
N LYS A 2 17.20 1.40 -21.49
CA LYS A 2 18.66 1.19 -21.68
C LYS A 2 19.42 0.66 -20.44
N LYS A 3 18.94 0.88 -19.21
CA LYS A 3 19.52 0.31 -17.97
C LYS A 3 19.10 -1.15 -17.66
N LEU A 4 18.08 -1.70 -18.35
CA LEU A 4 17.61 -3.06 -18.08
C LEU A 4 18.58 -4.15 -18.61
N LEU A 5 19.49 -3.78 -19.51
CA LEU A 5 20.41 -4.69 -20.20
C LEU A 5 21.69 -5.04 -19.41
N LEU A 6 21.98 -4.35 -18.30
CA LEU A 6 23.25 -4.51 -17.57
C LEU A 6 23.17 -5.35 -16.29
N LEU A 7 21.98 -5.81 -15.89
CA LEU A 7 21.78 -6.48 -14.59
C LEU A 7 21.74 -8.02 -14.64
N PHE A 8 21.94 -8.64 -15.80
CA PHE A 8 21.87 -10.11 -15.93
C PHE A 8 23.21 -10.85 -15.83
N SER A 9 24.31 -10.13 -15.61
CA SER A 9 25.64 -10.72 -15.49
C SER A 9 26.24 -10.49 -14.11
N LEU A 10 25.75 -11.22 -13.10
CA LEU A 10 26.57 -11.75 -11.99
C LEU A 10 25.67 -12.61 -11.08
N LEU A 11 25.66 -13.92 -11.35
CA LEU A 11 25.06 -14.94 -10.47
C LEU A 11 26.21 -15.76 -9.88
N LEU A 12 26.60 -15.46 -8.65
CA LEU A 12 27.36 -16.37 -7.81
C LEU A 12 26.52 -16.66 -6.56
N ALA A 13 26.26 -17.96 -6.38
CA ALA A 13 25.44 -18.51 -5.33
C ALA A 13 26.11 -18.32 -3.97
N THR A 14 25.39 -17.73 -3.02
CA THR A 14 25.53 -18.05 -1.61
C THR A 14 24.15 -18.41 -1.08
N ASN A 15 24.05 -19.63 -0.53
CA ASN A 15 22.87 -20.09 0.18
C ASN A 15 22.83 -19.36 1.53
N ALA A 16 21.82 -18.53 1.75
CA ALA A 16 21.46 -18.05 3.07
C ALA A 16 20.10 -18.65 3.43
N SER A 17 20.12 -19.62 4.35
CA SER A 17 18.92 -20.11 5.01
C SER A 17 18.22 -18.94 5.70
N ALA A 18 16.92 -18.77 5.45
CA ALA A 18 16.10 -17.83 6.19
C ALA A 18 16.02 -18.32 7.65
N HIS A 19 16.69 -17.62 8.56
CA HIS A 19 16.58 -17.85 10.00
C HIS A 19 15.40 -17.06 10.57
N THR A 20 14.57 -17.77 11.34
CA THR A 20 13.50 -17.20 12.17
C THR A 20 14.12 -16.65 13.45
N GLU A 21 14.09 -15.33 13.65
CA GLU A 21 14.41 -14.72 14.95
C GLU A 21 13.12 -14.47 15.74
N LEU A 22 13.04 -15.05 16.94
CA LEU A 22 11.95 -14.88 17.89
C LEU A 22 12.40 -13.88 18.96
N THR A 23 11.79 -12.70 19.04
CA THR A 23 12.01 -11.78 20.17
C THR A 23 10.94 -11.96 21.25
N ARG A 24 11.37 -11.74 22.49
CA ARG A 24 10.70 -12.06 23.77
C ARG A 24 9.47 -11.19 24.12
N THR A 25 8.89 -10.47 23.16
CA THR A 25 7.79 -9.50 23.40
C THR A 25 6.46 -9.87 22.76
N GLY A 26 6.34 -11.00 22.05
CA GLY A 26 5.05 -11.42 21.49
C GLY A 26 4.48 -10.45 20.43
N GLU A 27 5.33 -9.58 19.88
CA GLU A 27 5.05 -8.86 18.64
C GLU A 27 5.25 -9.84 17.49
N LEU A 28 4.15 -10.25 16.86
CA LEU A 28 4.22 -10.68 15.47
C LEU A 28 4.72 -9.47 14.67
N ILE A 29 6.03 -9.43 14.38
CA ILE A 29 6.43 -8.89 13.09
C ILE A 29 5.85 -9.88 12.08
N GLU A 30 4.59 -9.68 11.73
CA GLU A 30 3.99 -10.30 10.57
C GLU A 30 4.86 -9.81 9.41
N HIS A 31 5.79 -10.64 8.93
CA HIS A 31 6.36 -10.46 7.60
C HIS A 31 5.15 -10.31 6.70
N THR A 32 4.81 -9.07 6.33
CA THR A 32 3.48 -8.83 5.79
C THR A 32 3.49 -9.39 4.38
N HIS A 33 3.03 -10.62 4.23
CA HIS A 33 3.08 -11.31 2.96
C HIS A 33 2.13 -10.59 2.01
N ILE A 34 2.70 -9.91 1.01
CA ILE A 34 1.92 -9.29 -0.07
C ILE A 34 1.01 -10.35 -0.71
N PHE A 35 1.55 -11.56 -0.83
CA PHE A 35 0.90 -12.74 -1.37
C PHE A 35 0.80 -13.82 -0.28
N ASN A 36 -0.39 -13.97 0.30
CA ASN A 36 -0.66 -14.99 1.32
C ASN A 36 -0.40 -16.42 0.79
N GLN A 37 -0.33 -16.62 -0.54
CA GLN A 37 0.02 -17.91 -1.14
C GLN A 37 1.48 -18.32 -0.93
N CYS A 38 2.33 -17.39 -0.51
CA CYS A 38 3.74 -17.65 -0.23
C CYS A 38 4.00 -18.04 1.24
N GLU A 39 2.96 -18.08 2.06
CA GLU A 39 3.03 -18.63 3.41
C GLU A 39 3.01 -20.16 3.36
N THR A 40 3.74 -20.79 4.27
CA THR A 40 3.61 -22.23 4.51
C THR A 40 2.18 -22.51 4.96
N LYS A 41 1.41 -23.24 4.15
CA LYS A 41 0.05 -23.65 4.51
C LYS A 41 0.11 -24.54 5.76
N GLU A 42 -0.16 -23.97 6.92
CA GLU A 42 -0.49 -24.75 8.10
C GLU A 42 -1.74 -25.61 7.80
N LYS A 43 -1.82 -26.79 8.42
CA LYS A 43 -3.03 -27.62 8.31
C LYS A 43 -4.20 -26.80 8.83
N ILE A 44 -5.22 -26.59 8.00
CA ILE A 44 -6.42 -25.85 8.37
C ILE A 44 -7.10 -26.62 9.52
N ASP A 45 -7.12 -26.04 10.71
CA ASP A 45 -7.96 -26.54 11.79
C ASP A 45 -9.42 -26.41 11.34
N THR A 46 -10.09 -27.55 11.16
CA THR A 46 -11.47 -27.60 10.70
C THR A 46 -12.47 -27.39 11.84
N LEU A 47 -12.01 -27.57 13.08
CA LEU A 47 -12.82 -27.46 14.29
C LEU A 47 -12.73 -26.07 14.90
N ASN A 48 -11.59 -25.40 14.78
CA ASN A 48 -11.40 -24.04 15.29
C ASN A 48 -11.07 -23.09 14.13
N GLN A 49 -12.04 -22.27 13.75
CA GLN A 49 -11.93 -21.37 12.60
C GLN A 49 -12.33 -19.95 12.97
N PRO A 50 -11.58 -18.91 12.54
CA PRO A 50 -12.05 -17.54 12.63
C PRO A 50 -13.23 -17.31 11.68
N PRO A 51 -14.02 -16.23 11.87
CA PRO A 51 -15.11 -15.93 10.95
C PRO A 51 -14.54 -15.51 9.59
N VAL A 52 -15.16 -15.97 8.50
CA VAL A 52 -14.70 -15.69 7.13
C VAL A 52 -15.75 -14.88 6.39
N ARG A 53 -15.38 -13.72 5.84
CA ARG A 53 -16.32 -12.90 5.06
C ARG A 53 -16.66 -13.63 3.75
N LEU A 54 -17.94 -13.95 3.57
CA LEU A 54 -18.47 -14.57 2.36
C LEU A 54 -18.87 -13.52 1.32
N LYS A 55 -19.52 -12.44 1.78
CA LYS A 55 -20.00 -11.37 0.91
C LYS A 55 -19.80 -10.02 1.56
N LEU A 56 -19.18 -9.11 0.82
CA LEU A 56 -19.13 -7.70 1.20
C LEU A 56 -20.47 -7.04 0.87
N GLY A 57 -20.99 -6.24 1.80
CA GLY A 57 -22.19 -5.44 1.57
C GLY A 57 -22.03 -4.45 0.42
N ALA A 58 -23.14 -3.91 -0.07
CA ALA A 58 -23.11 -2.95 -1.17
C ALA A 58 -22.32 -1.70 -0.76
N PHE A 59 -21.28 -1.37 -1.53
CA PHE A 59 -20.49 -0.18 -1.35
C PHE A 59 -21.15 0.99 -2.09
N LYS A 60 -21.44 2.09 -1.38
CA LYS A 60 -21.99 3.31 -1.99
C LYS A 60 -21.22 4.53 -1.51
N TYR A 61 -20.72 5.31 -2.45
CA TYR A 61 -20.06 6.57 -2.14
C TYR A 61 -21.08 7.62 -1.66
N PRO A 62 -20.83 8.34 -0.55
CA PRO A 62 -21.73 9.42 -0.14
C PRO A 62 -21.77 10.54 -1.18
N ARG A 63 -22.96 10.88 -1.70
CA ARG A 63 -23.12 11.95 -2.71
C ARG A 63 -22.50 13.29 -2.30
N LYS A 64 -22.66 13.69 -1.03
CA LYS A 64 -22.09 14.93 -0.48
C LYS A 64 -20.55 14.92 -0.50
N ALA A 65 -19.93 13.77 -0.24
CA ALA A 65 -18.48 13.61 -0.29
C ALA A 65 -17.98 13.65 -1.74
N GLN A 66 -18.67 12.94 -2.64
CA GLN A 66 -18.34 12.90 -4.06
C GLN A 66 -18.39 14.31 -4.70
N GLN A 67 -19.46 15.07 -4.47
CA GLN A 67 -19.61 16.44 -4.99
C GLN A 67 -18.53 17.40 -4.48
N ARG A 68 -17.97 17.12 -3.29
CA ARG A 68 -16.91 17.94 -2.67
C ARG A 68 -15.50 17.43 -2.98
N GLY A 69 -15.37 16.32 -3.73
CA GLY A 69 -14.09 15.68 -4.01
C GLY A 69 -13.37 15.18 -2.76
N LEU A 70 -14.11 14.80 -1.72
CA LEU A 70 -13.56 14.28 -0.48
C LEU A 70 -13.32 12.79 -0.59
N GLU A 71 -12.18 12.32 -0.10
CA GLU A 71 -11.85 10.92 0.13
C GLU A 71 -11.73 10.67 1.64
N GLY A 72 -11.72 9.42 2.07
CA GLY A 72 -11.50 9.14 3.49
C GLY A 72 -11.51 7.67 3.86
N VAL A 73 -11.03 7.37 5.07
CA VAL A 73 -11.10 6.03 5.67
C VAL A 73 -12.04 6.02 6.88
N VAL A 74 -12.83 4.96 7.03
CA VAL A 74 -13.66 4.68 8.21
C VAL A 74 -13.28 3.31 8.77
N LEU A 75 -13.10 3.22 10.09
CA LEU A 75 -12.91 1.97 10.81
C LEU A 75 -14.18 1.65 11.59
N VAL A 76 -14.78 0.51 11.26
CA VAL A 76 -16.00 0.00 11.91
C VAL A 76 -15.65 -1.21 12.76
N GLU A 77 -16.08 -1.21 14.02
CA GLU A 77 -16.08 -2.37 14.90
C GLU A 77 -17.48 -3.01 14.90
N PHE A 78 -17.56 -4.34 14.89
CA PHE A 78 -18.81 -5.08 14.89
C PHE A 78 -18.61 -6.51 15.43
N ASP A 79 -19.72 -7.19 15.70
CA ASP A 79 -19.72 -8.61 16.04
C ASP A 79 -20.35 -9.44 14.90
N VAL A 80 -20.04 -10.73 14.85
CA VAL A 80 -20.68 -11.71 13.97
C VAL A 80 -21.35 -12.79 14.81
N ASP A 81 -22.65 -12.95 14.64
CA ASP A 81 -23.44 -13.94 15.36
C ASP A 81 -23.16 -15.39 14.88
N VAL A 82 -23.76 -16.36 15.58
CA VAL A 82 -23.63 -17.79 15.26
C VAL A 82 -24.20 -18.17 13.87
N GLY A 83 -25.04 -17.31 13.29
CA GLY A 83 -25.59 -17.47 11.95
C GLY A 83 -24.79 -16.76 10.86
N GLY A 84 -23.68 -16.09 11.21
CA GLY A 84 -22.85 -15.35 10.27
C GLY A 84 -23.35 -13.95 9.91
N LYS A 85 -24.34 -13.41 10.65
CA LYS A 85 -24.83 -12.04 10.46
C LYS A 85 -24.03 -11.06 11.30
N VAL A 86 -23.83 -9.87 10.74
CA VAL A 86 -23.22 -8.75 11.44
C VAL A 86 -24.22 -8.15 12.44
N ILE A 87 -23.77 -7.94 13.68
CA ILE A 87 -24.53 -7.26 14.74
C ILE A 87 -23.65 -6.21 15.43
N ASN A 88 -24.28 -5.26 16.12
CA ASN A 88 -23.62 -4.19 16.88
C ASN A 88 -22.57 -3.35 16.11
N PRO A 89 -22.77 -2.97 14.82
CA PRO A 89 -21.77 -2.20 14.10
C PRO A 89 -21.69 -0.77 14.64
N LYS A 90 -20.48 -0.30 14.91
CA LYS A 90 -20.19 1.07 15.36
C LYS A 90 -18.92 1.60 14.71
N VAL A 91 -18.90 2.91 14.41
CA VAL A 91 -17.68 3.57 13.95
C VAL A 91 -16.79 3.82 15.15
N ILE A 92 -15.57 3.30 15.14
CA ILE A 92 -14.56 3.53 16.19
C ILE A 92 -13.53 4.58 15.78
N TRP A 93 -13.42 4.87 14.49
CA TRP A 93 -12.63 5.97 13.95
C TRP A 93 -13.07 6.34 12.54
N SER A 94 -12.97 7.62 12.19
CA SER A 94 -13.23 8.10 10.82
C SER A 94 -12.39 9.33 10.51
N GLU A 95 -11.84 9.37 9.30
CA GLU A 95 -11.15 10.55 8.77
C GLU A 95 -12.13 11.72 8.53
N ASN A 96 -13.37 11.40 8.13
CA ASN A 96 -14.45 12.36 7.97
C ASN A 96 -15.82 11.68 8.19
N GLU A 97 -16.64 12.25 9.07
CA GLU A 97 -17.93 11.66 9.46
C GLU A 97 -18.93 11.54 8.31
N VAL A 98 -18.74 12.27 7.20
CA VAL A 98 -19.58 12.17 5.99
C VAL A 98 -19.64 10.75 5.42
N PHE A 99 -18.61 9.93 5.69
CA PHE A 99 -18.50 8.55 5.23
C PHE A 99 -19.18 7.54 6.16
N ASN A 100 -19.42 7.90 7.44
CA ASN A 100 -19.85 6.97 8.48
C ASN A 100 -21.15 6.21 8.14
N PRO A 101 -22.23 6.87 7.66
CA PRO A 101 -23.47 6.17 7.34
C PRO A 101 -23.31 5.13 6.23
N SER A 102 -22.45 5.41 5.25
CA SER A 102 -22.20 4.49 4.13
C SER A 102 -21.36 3.30 4.58
N ALA A 103 -20.32 3.54 5.38
CA ALA A 103 -19.49 2.48 5.96
C ALA A 103 -20.33 1.53 6.85
N LEU A 104 -21.14 2.09 7.77
CA LEU A 104 -22.02 1.29 8.62
C LEU A 104 -23.00 0.44 7.82
N LYS A 105 -23.61 1.00 6.76
CA LYS A 105 -24.54 0.27 5.90
C LYS A 105 -23.85 -0.89 5.15
N THR A 106 -22.63 -0.67 4.65
CA THR A 106 -21.85 -1.71 3.99
C THR A 106 -21.48 -2.83 4.97
N VAL A 107 -21.01 -2.49 6.18
CA VAL A 107 -20.68 -3.50 7.20
C VAL A 107 -21.92 -4.28 7.64
N SER A 108 -23.02 -3.59 7.97
CA SER A 108 -24.27 -4.21 8.42
C SER A 108 -24.89 -5.18 7.41
N SER A 109 -24.61 -5.01 6.12
CA SER A 109 -25.12 -5.87 5.04
C SER A 109 -24.11 -6.90 4.54
N SER A 110 -22.95 -7.00 5.19
CA SER A 110 -21.96 -8.04 4.90
C SER A 110 -22.38 -9.38 5.53
N ILE A 111 -21.98 -10.48 4.89
CA ILE A 111 -22.31 -11.85 5.31
C ILE A 111 -21.01 -12.60 5.57
N TYR A 112 -20.98 -13.34 6.68
CA TYR A 112 -19.84 -14.12 7.12
C TYR A 112 -20.22 -15.60 7.28
N LYS A 113 -19.23 -16.46 7.16
CA LYS A 113 -19.23 -17.77 7.82
C LYS A 113 -18.88 -17.50 9.29
N PRO A 114 -19.67 -17.98 10.26
CA PRO A 114 -19.36 -17.79 11.67
C PRO A 114 -18.03 -18.44 12.05
N ALA A 115 -17.45 -17.99 13.15
CA ALA A 115 -16.32 -18.68 13.74
C ALA A 115 -16.76 -20.04 14.29
N LEU A 116 -15.84 -21.00 14.29
CA LEU A 116 -16.04 -22.32 14.86
C LEU A 116 -15.13 -22.48 16.07
N GLU A 117 -15.65 -23.10 17.12
CA GLU A 117 -14.89 -23.66 18.23
C GLU A 117 -15.36 -25.10 18.43
N ASN A 118 -14.44 -26.06 18.38
CA ASN A 118 -14.74 -27.49 18.42
C ASN A 118 -15.84 -27.91 17.40
N GLY A 119 -15.83 -27.31 16.22
CA GLY A 119 -16.78 -27.56 15.14
C GLY A 119 -18.15 -26.90 15.31
N LYS A 120 -18.38 -26.16 16.40
CA LYS A 120 -19.66 -25.48 16.69
C LYS A 120 -19.56 -23.98 16.40
N PRO A 121 -20.55 -23.36 15.74
CA PRO A 121 -20.59 -21.92 15.52
C PRO A 121 -20.63 -21.13 16.83
N ILE A 122 -19.78 -20.11 16.95
CA ILE A 122 -19.71 -19.21 18.12
C ILE A 122 -19.84 -17.73 17.72
N LEU A 123 -20.29 -16.91 18.68
CA LEU A 123 -20.32 -15.46 18.57
C LEU A 123 -18.89 -14.91 18.50
N SER A 124 -18.59 -14.16 17.44
CA SER A 124 -17.32 -13.43 17.29
C SER A 124 -17.50 -11.97 17.65
N LYS A 125 -16.91 -11.53 18.76
CA LYS A 125 -16.97 -10.12 19.17
C LYS A 125 -15.82 -9.29 18.64
N GLY A 126 -16.04 -7.99 18.42
CA GLY A 126 -14.95 -7.01 18.26
C GLY A 126 -14.14 -7.14 16.97
N LEU A 127 -14.75 -7.62 15.88
CA LEU A 127 -14.13 -7.61 14.56
C LEU A 127 -14.04 -6.18 14.05
N THR A 128 -13.00 -5.88 13.29
CA THR A 128 -12.82 -4.57 12.68
C THR A 128 -12.77 -4.65 11.15
N GLN A 129 -13.32 -3.64 10.48
CA GLN A 129 -13.23 -3.51 9.03
C GLN A 129 -12.90 -2.07 8.65
N LYS A 130 -11.78 -1.90 7.94
CA LYS A 130 -11.39 -0.64 7.29
C LYS A 130 -12.19 -0.49 6.00
N HIS A 131 -12.80 0.69 5.81
CA HIS A 131 -13.49 1.10 4.60
C HIS A 131 -12.84 2.35 4.02
N THR A 132 -12.18 2.19 2.87
CA THR A 132 -11.54 3.29 2.14
C THR A 132 -12.46 3.80 1.05
N PHE A 133 -12.70 5.11 1.02
CA PHE A 133 -13.46 5.83 0.01
C PHE A 133 -12.51 6.60 -0.89
N LEU A 134 -12.27 6.07 -2.08
CA LEU A 134 -11.43 6.68 -3.12
C LEU A 134 -12.28 7.32 -4.20
N LEU A 135 -11.92 8.53 -4.61
CA LEU A 135 -12.59 9.19 -5.72
C LEU A 135 -11.98 8.69 -7.03
N GLU A 136 -12.84 8.19 -7.91
CA GLU A 136 -12.43 7.77 -9.25
C GLU A 136 -11.74 8.92 -10.00
N GLY A 137 -10.59 8.63 -10.61
CA GLY A 137 -9.74 9.61 -11.32
C GLY A 137 -8.79 10.41 -10.42
N ASN A 138 -8.85 10.22 -9.09
CA ASN A 138 -7.96 10.88 -8.12
C ASN A 138 -6.86 9.96 -7.57
N GLU A 139 -6.66 8.77 -8.15
CA GLU A 139 -5.72 7.77 -7.64
C GLU A 139 -4.27 8.27 -7.66
N ASN A 140 -3.96 9.17 -8.58
CA ASN A 140 -2.64 9.81 -8.76
C ASN A 140 -2.57 11.25 -8.22
N ASN A 141 -3.56 11.69 -7.43
CA ASN A 141 -3.60 13.03 -6.86
C ASN A 141 -3.45 12.98 -5.33
N LEU A 142 -2.62 13.88 -4.78
CA LEU A 142 -2.58 14.18 -3.35
C LEU A 142 -3.62 15.25 -3.03
N ASN A 143 -4.39 15.05 -1.96
CA ASN A 143 -5.33 16.06 -1.46
C ASN A 143 -4.76 16.71 -0.19
N LEU A 144 -4.31 17.96 -0.33
CA LEU A 144 -3.75 18.77 0.76
C LEU A 144 -4.68 19.94 1.14
N GLY A 145 -5.93 19.88 0.70
CA GLY A 145 -6.88 20.97 0.85
C GLY A 145 -6.65 22.14 -0.12
N LYS A 146 -7.64 23.03 -0.17
CA LYS A 146 -7.75 24.09 -1.20
C LYS A 146 -6.56 25.04 -1.23
N THR A 147 -5.96 25.31 -0.07
CA THR A 147 -4.80 26.21 0.08
C THR A 147 -3.61 25.79 -0.79
N PHE A 148 -3.43 24.48 -1.01
CA PHE A 148 -2.28 23.93 -1.74
C PHE A 148 -2.61 23.56 -3.20
N ASN A 149 -3.84 23.76 -3.68
CA ASN A 149 -4.24 23.42 -5.06
C ASN A 149 -3.34 24.05 -6.11
N ASN A 150 -2.93 25.31 -5.91
CA ASN A 150 -2.04 26.00 -6.84
C ASN A 150 -0.63 25.38 -6.83
N VAL A 151 -0.11 24.99 -5.66
CA VAL A 151 1.19 24.31 -5.54
C VAL A 151 1.15 22.97 -6.28
N LEU A 152 0.12 22.16 -6.04
CA LEU A 152 -0.05 20.86 -6.70
C LEU A 152 -0.14 21.00 -8.23
N ARG A 153 -0.87 22.01 -8.72
CA ARG A 153 -0.97 22.30 -10.16
C ARG A 153 0.39 22.72 -10.76
N ASP A 154 1.10 23.61 -10.08
CA ASP A 154 2.41 24.10 -10.52
C ASP A 154 3.43 22.95 -10.60
N VAL A 155 3.49 22.10 -9.56
CA VAL A 155 4.36 20.92 -9.53
C VAL A 155 3.98 19.93 -10.64
N LYS A 156 2.70 19.60 -10.81
CA LYS A 156 2.23 18.70 -11.89
C LYS A 156 2.62 19.22 -13.28
N SER A 157 2.49 20.53 -13.51
CA SER A 157 2.93 21.16 -14.75
C SER A 157 4.45 21.11 -14.93
N GLY A 158 5.21 21.38 -13.86
CA GLY A 158 6.66 21.26 -13.84
C GLY A 158 7.14 19.85 -14.16
N LEU A 159 6.56 18.83 -13.52
CA LEU A 159 6.86 17.42 -13.78
C LEU A 159 6.61 17.03 -15.24
N ARG A 160 5.51 17.49 -15.84
CA ARG A 160 5.19 17.23 -17.26
C ARG A 160 6.19 17.90 -18.21
N THR A 161 6.61 19.12 -17.91
CA THR A 161 7.41 19.95 -18.83
C THR A 161 8.91 19.94 -18.56
N GLY A 162 9.35 19.37 -17.43
CA GLY A 162 10.72 19.48 -16.92
C GLY A 162 11.04 20.82 -16.26
N LYS A 163 10.13 21.81 -16.30
CA LYS A 163 10.34 23.15 -15.71
C LYS A 163 10.03 23.16 -14.21
N VAL A 164 10.88 22.51 -13.42
CA VAL A 164 10.65 22.29 -11.98
C VAL A 164 11.29 23.33 -11.06
N GLU A 165 12.19 24.19 -11.55
CA GLU A 165 12.92 25.15 -10.73
C GLU A 165 12.00 26.09 -9.92
N LYS A 166 11.01 26.69 -10.58
CA LYS A 166 10.04 27.58 -9.93
C LYS A 166 9.16 26.84 -8.91
N PRO A 167 8.57 25.67 -9.24
CA PRO A 167 7.91 24.82 -8.25
C PRO A 167 8.80 24.48 -7.04
N ILE A 168 10.06 24.10 -7.24
CA ILE A 168 10.99 23.75 -6.15
C ILE A 168 11.21 24.94 -5.21
N LYS A 169 11.53 26.13 -5.74
CA LYS A 169 11.70 27.35 -4.92
C LYS A 169 10.45 27.66 -4.07
N LYS A 170 9.26 27.43 -4.64
CA LYS A 170 7.99 27.60 -3.91
C LYS A 170 7.84 26.54 -2.80
N LEU A 171 8.21 25.29 -3.06
CA LEU A 171 8.19 24.22 -2.05
C LEU A 171 9.17 24.51 -0.90
N ASP A 172 10.38 24.98 -1.19
CA ASP A 172 11.36 25.38 -0.16
C ASP A 172 10.80 26.46 0.76
N SER A 173 10.16 27.49 0.17
CA SER A 173 9.52 28.57 0.92
C SER A 173 8.37 28.07 1.82
N LEU A 174 7.66 27.02 1.40
CA LEU A 174 6.58 26.42 2.19
C LEU A 174 7.15 25.54 3.31
N LEU A 175 8.16 24.73 3.03
CA LEU A 175 8.83 23.85 4.00
C LEU A 175 9.53 24.62 5.12
N ALA A 176 9.96 25.87 4.87
CA ALA A 176 10.52 26.75 5.89
C ALA A 176 9.50 27.26 6.93
N ARG A 177 8.20 27.02 6.74
CA ARG A 177 7.15 27.44 7.69
C ARG A 177 7.18 26.55 8.93
N LYS A 178 7.13 27.17 10.12
CA LYS A 178 7.21 26.47 11.41
C LYS A 178 5.97 25.61 11.75
N ASN A 179 4.80 25.98 11.25
CA ASN A 179 3.52 25.38 11.67
C ASN A 179 2.84 24.59 10.53
N LEU A 180 3.56 23.67 9.91
CA LEU A 180 2.97 22.71 8.98
C LEU A 180 2.49 21.49 9.75
N ASP A 181 1.28 21.00 9.44
CA ASP A 181 0.89 19.66 9.90
C ASP A 181 1.74 18.59 9.21
N GLU A 182 1.85 17.44 9.86
CA GLU A 182 2.71 16.32 9.45
C GLU A 182 2.42 15.89 8.01
N ILE A 183 1.15 15.71 7.64
CA ILE A 183 0.75 15.26 6.30
C ILE A 183 1.09 16.30 5.23
N THR A 184 0.89 17.59 5.52
CA THR A 184 1.31 18.67 4.62
C THR A 184 2.83 18.66 4.45
N ARG A 185 3.60 18.53 5.54
CA ARG A 185 5.07 18.47 5.48
C ARG A 185 5.54 17.28 4.65
N ALA A 186 5.04 16.08 4.94
CA ALA A 186 5.30 14.86 4.17
C ALA A 186 5.06 15.07 2.67
N SER A 187 3.91 15.66 2.34
CA SER A 187 3.52 15.89 0.95
C SER A 187 4.43 16.88 0.23
N LEU A 188 4.82 17.97 0.89
CA LEU A 188 5.74 18.95 0.30
C LEU A 188 7.13 18.36 0.07
N LEU A 189 7.64 17.55 1.01
CA LEU A 189 8.89 16.82 0.88
C LEU A 189 8.86 15.86 -0.32
N TYR A 190 7.80 15.04 -0.44
CA TYR A 190 7.60 14.17 -1.59
C TYR A 190 7.50 14.93 -2.92
N LEU A 191 6.76 16.05 -2.95
CA LEU A 191 6.64 16.89 -4.16
C LEU A 191 7.99 17.50 -4.56
N LYS A 192 8.84 17.86 -3.60
CA LYS A 192 10.21 18.34 -3.87
C LYS A 192 11.09 17.20 -4.40
N ALA A 193 11.07 16.04 -3.74
CA ALA A 193 11.82 14.86 -4.16
C ALA A 193 11.47 14.43 -5.58
N SER A 194 10.18 14.33 -5.90
CA SER A 194 9.71 13.99 -7.26
C SER A 194 10.11 15.04 -8.31
N SER A 195 10.13 16.32 -7.94
CA SER A 195 10.58 17.41 -8.81
C SER A 195 12.08 17.34 -9.09
N LEU A 196 12.90 17.04 -8.08
CA LEU A 196 14.35 16.84 -8.23
C LEU A 196 14.67 15.59 -9.04
N TYR A 197 13.94 14.49 -8.81
CA TYR A 197 14.06 13.26 -9.60
C TYR A 197 13.78 13.51 -11.09
N ARG A 198 12.81 14.37 -11.42
CA ARG A 198 12.46 14.71 -12.82
C ARG A 198 13.62 15.35 -13.60
N VAL A 199 14.54 16.02 -12.91
CA VAL A 199 15.71 16.69 -13.49
C VAL A 199 17.03 15.99 -13.15
N GLU A 200 16.96 14.73 -12.72
CA GLU A 200 18.13 13.89 -12.46
C GLU A 200 19.12 14.51 -11.46
N ALA A 201 18.59 15.19 -10.42
CA ALA A 201 19.39 15.70 -9.32
C ALA A 201 20.08 14.55 -8.53
N PRO A 202 21.09 14.83 -7.69
CA PRO A 202 21.81 13.79 -6.96
C PRO A 202 20.89 12.87 -6.14
N ASN A 203 21.07 11.55 -6.29
CA ASN A 203 20.21 10.54 -5.66
C ASN A 203 20.13 10.68 -4.13
N GLU A 204 21.23 11.00 -3.45
CA GLU A 204 21.24 11.10 -1.98
C GLU A 204 20.31 12.21 -1.46
N GLU A 205 20.25 13.36 -2.13
CA GLU A 205 19.32 14.43 -1.76
C GLU A 205 17.86 13.97 -1.88
N ILE A 206 17.53 13.31 -2.98
CA ILE A 206 16.17 12.81 -3.24
C ILE A 206 15.80 11.72 -2.23
N LYS A 207 16.69 10.76 -1.96
CA LYS A 207 16.45 9.69 -0.97
C LYS A 207 16.23 10.27 0.43
N ASN A 208 17.04 11.24 0.86
CA ASN A 208 16.89 11.88 2.16
C ASN A 208 15.53 12.58 2.31
N LEU A 209 15.08 13.30 1.28
CA LEU A 209 13.74 13.92 1.27
C LEU A 209 12.61 12.88 1.34
N LEU A 210 12.76 11.74 0.64
CA LEU A 210 11.77 10.66 0.69
C LEU A 210 11.74 9.98 2.07
N ILE A 211 12.89 9.76 2.68
CA ILE A 211 13.00 9.19 4.03
C ILE A 211 12.39 10.14 5.06
N GLU A 212 12.70 11.44 5.02
CA GLU A 212 12.07 12.45 5.89
C GLU A 212 10.55 12.48 5.65
N SER A 213 10.11 12.48 4.39
CA SER A 213 8.68 12.41 4.03
C SER A 213 7.99 11.22 4.70
N LYS A 214 8.59 10.03 4.65
CA LYS A 214 8.05 8.80 5.26
C LYS A 214 7.85 8.91 6.77
N GLN A 215 8.71 9.64 7.48
CA GLN A 215 8.61 9.82 8.93
C GLN A 215 7.33 10.58 9.34
N HIS A 216 6.76 11.36 8.41
CA HIS A 216 5.59 12.18 8.62
C HIS A 216 4.28 11.54 8.09
N TYR A 217 4.31 10.26 7.69
CA TYR A 217 3.11 9.55 7.25
C TYR A 217 2.24 9.17 8.46
N GLU A 218 1.38 10.10 8.87
CA GLU A 218 0.51 9.94 10.04
C GLU A 218 -0.19 8.57 10.03
N GLU A 219 0.03 7.83 11.12
CA GLU A 219 -0.68 6.62 11.50
C GLU A 219 -1.38 6.88 12.83
N LYS A 220 -2.67 6.53 12.92
CA LYS A 220 -3.42 6.61 14.17
C LYS A 220 -3.63 5.21 14.71
N ILE A 221 -3.30 5.01 15.97
CA ILE A 221 -3.58 3.77 16.69
C ILE A 221 -4.96 3.88 17.31
N VAL A 222 -5.89 3.04 16.86
CA VAL A 222 -7.28 3.01 17.36
C VAL A 222 -7.45 1.78 18.26
N GLN A 223 -7.87 2.01 19.51
CA GLN A 223 -8.20 0.93 20.43
C GLN A 223 -9.56 0.31 20.07
N CYS A 224 -9.62 -1.02 20.08
CA CYS A 224 -10.78 -1.83 19.75
C CYS A 224 -10.85 -3.05 20.69
N ALA A 225 -11.97 -3.77 20.69
CA ALA A 225 -12.19 -4.88 21.60
C ALA A 225 -11.19 -6.04 21.47
N ARG A 226 -10.54 -6.19 20.30
CA ARG A 226 -9.50 -7.21 20.04
C ARG A 226 -8.06 -6.68 20.11
N GLY A 227 -7.84 -5.46 20.59
CA GLY A 227 -6.52 -4.85 20.69
C GLY A 227 -6.44 -3.50 20.00
N SER A 228 -5.38 -3.25 19.25
CA SER A 228 -5.15 -1.97 18.57
C SER A 228 -5.06 -2.15 17.06
N VAL A 229 -5.63 -1.21 16.30
CA VAL A 229 -5.55 -1.18 14.84
C VAL A 229 -4.90 0.11 14.39
N SER A 230 -3.80 0.03 13.64
CA SER A 230 -3.24 1.19 12.93
C SER A 230 -4.12 1.55 11.72
N VAL A 231 -4.48 2.82 11.60
CA VAL A 231 -5.20 3.40 10.46
C VAL A 231 -4.45 4.59 9.88
N LYS A 232 -4.43 4.68 8.55
CA LYS A 232 -3.88 5.81 7.78
C LYS A 232 -5.00 6.58 7.12
N SER A 233 -4.81 7.89 6.97
CA SER A 233 -5.63 8.70 6.06
C SER A 233 -5.43 8.26 4.61
N VAL A 234 -6.36 8.61 3.71
CA VAL A 234 -6.18 8.35 2.27
C VAL A 234 -4.92 9.06 1.75
N THR A 235 -4.65 10.28 2.20
CA THR A 235 -3.44 11.01 1.81
C THR A 235 -2.17 10.33 2.31
N SER A 236 -2.11 9.91 3.58
CA SER A 236 -0.97 9.14 4.14
C SER A 236 -0.72 7.85 3.37
N MET A 237 -1.80 7.09 3.09
CA MET A 237 -1.74 5.88 2.27
C MET A 237 -1.21 6.15 0.85
N LYS A 238 -1.70 7.21 0.19
CA LYS A 238 -1.23 7.61 -1.15
C LYS A 238 0.25 8.03 -1.10
N LEU A 239 0.67 8.79 -0.09
CA LEU A 239 2.08 9.15 0.09
C LEU A 239 2.98 7.92 0.29
N GLN A 240 2.57 6.94 1.11
CA GLN A 240 3.28 5.68 1.25
C GLN A 240 3.48 5.01 -0.10
N THR A 241 2.43 4.96 -0.94
CA THR A 241 2.55 4.38 -2.28
C THR A 241 3.42 5.20 -3.22
N PHE A 242 3.33 6.54 -3.20
CA PHE A 242 4.09 7.40 -4.09
C PHE A 242 5.58 7.45 -3.73
N GLY A 243 5.88 7.77 -2.47
CA GLY A 243 7.25 7.88 -1.98
C GLY A 243 7.94 6.53 -1.90
N GLY A 244 7.25 5.48 -1.43
CA GLY A 244 7.83 4.13 -1.34
C GLY A 244 8.13 3.53 -2.71
N ILE A 245 7.28 3.75 -3.73
CA ILE A 245 7.60 3.29 -5.10
C ILE A 245 8.80 4.05 -5.66
N LEU A 246 8.87 5.38 -5.48
CA LEU A 246 10.01 6.16 -5.96
C LEU A 246 11.31 5.77 -5.26
N LEU A 247 11.28 5.58 -3.93
CA LEU A 247 12.44 5.16 -3.16
C LEU A 247 12.86 3.72 -3.52
N GLY A 248 11.90 2.82 -3.69
CA GLY A 248 12.14 1.45 -4.17
C GLY A 248 12.77 1.41 -5.56
N GLN A 249 12.31 2.25 -6.49
CA GLN A 249 12.92 2.43 -7.82
C GLN A 249 14.38 2.88 -7.71
N MET A 250 14.68 3.85 -6.83
CA MET A 250 16.05 4.34 -6.66
C MET A 250 16.98 3.28 -6.10
N TYR A 251 16.52 2.49 -5.12
CA TYR A 251 17.28 1.35 -4.61
C TYR A 251 17.42 0.23 -5.66
N PHE A 252 16.42 0.05 -6.51
CA PHE A 252 16.49 -0.90 -7.61
C PHE A 252 17.57 -0.50 -8.61
N ASP A 253 17.65 0.79 -8.96
CA ASP A 253 18.69 1.33 -9.85
C ASP A 253 20.11 1.20 -9.26
N GLU A 254 20.22 1.06 -7.94
CA GLU A 254 21.45 0.81 -7.18
C GLU A 254 21.70 -0.69 -6.92
N SER A 255 20.87 -1.59 -7.46
CA SER A 255 20.91 -3.04 -7.19
C SER A 255 20.78 -3.42 -5.71
N SER A 256 20.22 -2.53 -4.88
CA SER A 256 19.99 -2.75 -3.45
C SER A 256 18.71 -3.58 -3.27
N TRP A 257 18.80 -4.89 -3.53
CA TRP A 257 17.63 -5.78 -3.63
C TRP A 257 16.79 -5.84 -2.36
N GLU A 258 17.41 -5.95 -1.18
CA GLU A 258 16.70 -6.00 0.09
C GLU A 258 15.92 -4.71 0.37
N LYS A 259 16.56 -3.55 0.17
CA LYS A 259 15.90 -2.25 0.33
C LYS A 259 14.79 -2.03 -0.69
N THR A 260 15.02 -2.47 -1.94
CA THR A 260 14.00 -2.44 -3.00
C THR A 260 12.78 -3.25 -2.61
N GLU A 261 13.00 -4.49 -2.18
CA GLU A 261 11.92 -5.38 -1.74
C GLU A 261 11.15 -4.76 -0.58
N LYS A 262 11.84 -4.26 0.45
CA LYS A 262 11.22 -3.62 1.61
C LYS A 262 10.31 -2.45 1.19
N GLU A 263 10.86 -1.49 0.45
CA GLU A 263 10.16 -0.27 0.06
C GLU A 263 8.96 -0.54 -0.85
N LEU A 264 9.14 -1.41 -1.85
CA LEU A 264 8.06 -1.78 -2.76
C LEU A 264 6.99 -2.61 -2.06
N SER A 265 7.38 -3.48 -1.12
CA SER A 265 6.43 -4.27 -0.33
C SER A 265 5.54 -3.38 0.53
N GLU A 266 6.14 -2.48 1.31
CA GLU A 266 5.41 -1.52 2.13
C GLU A 266 4.45 -0.66 1.28
N ALA A 267 4.92 -0.16 0.14
CA ALA A 267 4.13 0.67 -0.77
C ALA A 267 2.93 -0.09 -1.37
N LEU A 268 3.13 -1.34 -1.80
CA LEU A 268 2.06 -2.17 -2.37
C LEU A 268 1.04 -2.55 -1.31
N LEU A 269 1.49 -2.92 -0.11
CA LEU A 269 0.64 -3.28 1.02
C LEU A 269 -0.27 -2.14 1.48
N ALA A 270 0.23 -0.90 1.47
CA ALA A 270 -0.57 0.26 1.85
C ALA A 270 -1.85 0.41 1.02
N SER A 271 -1.84 -0.03 -0.25
CA SER A 271 -3.01 -0.02 -1.12
C SER A 271 -3.82 -1.33 -1.17
N LYS A 272 -3.33 -2.41 -0.55
CA LYS A 272 -3.96 -3.75 -0.61
C LYS A 272 -5.39 -3.68 -0.04
N GLY A 273 -6.36 -4.15 -0.83
CA GLY A 273 -7.77 -4.21 -0.42
C GLY A 273 -8.52 -2.88 -0.41
N THR A 274 -7.88 -1.77 -0.80
CA THR A 274 -8.49 -0.42 -0.79
C THR A 274 -9.31 -0.11 -2.04
N GLY A 275 -9.11 -0.88 -3.10
CA GLY A 275 -9.68 -0.62 -4.43
C GLY A 275 -8.88 0.40 -5.27
N LEU A 276 -7.75 0.91 -4.78
CA LEU A 276 -6.94 1.87 -5.53
C LEU A 276 -6.36 1.23 -6.80
N GLN A 277 -6.72 1.76 -7.97
CA GLN A 277 -6.23 1.32 -9.27
C GLN A 277 -5.35 2.41 -9.90
N SER A 278 -4.10 2.10 -10.19
CA SER A 278 -3.21 3.02 -10.89
C SER A 278 -2.11 2.28 -11.64
N GLN A 279 -1.76 2.78 -12.81
CA GLN A 279 -0.66 2.28 -13.63
C GLN A 279 0.68 2.30 -12.90
N ARG A 280 0.85 3.15 -11.87
CA ARG A 280 2.09 3.24 -11.07
C ARG A 280 2.50 1.92 -10.42
N PHE A 281 1.55 1.02 -10.18
CA PHE A 281 1.86 -0.27 -9.55
C PHE A 281 2.45 -1.30 -10.50
N TYR A 282 2.29 -1.12 -11.81
CA TYR A 282 2.85 -2.04 -12.79
C TYR A 282 4.39 -2.14 -12.69
N PRO A 283 5.17 -1.05 -12.80
CA PRO A 283 6.62 -1.12 -12.62
C PRO A 283 7.03 -1.57 -11.22
N ALA A 284 6.25 -1.23 -10.18
CA ALA A 284 6.53 -1.67 -8.81
C ALA A 284 6.47 -3.21 -8.67
N TYR A 285 5.46 -3.88 -9.23
CA TYR A 285 5.41 -5.35 -9.21
C TYR A 285 6.50 -5.99 -10.09
N LEU A 286 6.89 -5.37 -11.20
CA LEU A 286 8.02 -5.86 -11.99
C LEU A 286 9.32 -5.86 -11.19
N GLN A 287 9.63 -4.73 -10.56
CA GLN A 287 10.86 -4.52 -9.80
C GLN A 287 10.91 -5.33 -8.52
N LEU A 288 9.79 -5.43 -7.80
CA LEU A 288 9.67 -6.31 -6.65
C LEU A 288 9.99 -7.76 -7.06
N GLY A 289 9.45 -8.21 -8.19
CA GLY A 289 9.71 -9.57 -8.67
C GLY A 289 11.19 -9.80 -8.98
N MET A 290 11.85 -8.84 -9.62
CA MET A 290 13.29 -8.89 -9.91
C MET A 290 14.14 -8.84 -8.63
N ALA A 291 13.81 -7.97 -7.68
CA ALA A 291 14.52 -7.85 -6.41
C ALA A 291 14.41 -9.14 -5.59
N SER A 292 13.20 -9.73 -5.51
CA SER A 292 12.98 -10.99 -4.83
C SER A 292 13.63 -12.17 -5.54
N TYR A 293 13.67 -12.18 -6.87
CA TYR A 293 14.37 -13.20 -7.64
C TYR A 293 15.88 -13.21 -7.35
N ASN A 294 16.52 -12.04 -7.31
CA ASN A 294 17.95 -11.92 -6.97
C ASN A 294 18.26 -12.33 -5.52
N GLN A 295 17.25 -12.33 -4.65
CA GLN A 295 17.34 -12.84 -3.28
C GLN A 295 16.88 -14.30 -3.15
N GLN A 296 16.61 -14.99 -4.26
CA GLN A 296 16.11 -16.39 -4.28
C GLN A 296 14.76 -16.60 -3.56
N LYS A 297 13.97 -15.54 -3.41
CA LYS A 297 12.61 -15.58 -2.84
C LYS A 297 11.61 -15.94 -3.93
N TRP A 298 11.67 -17.18 -4.41
CA TRP A 298 11.01 -17.63 -5.66
C TRP A 298 9.49 -17.41 -5.68
N CYS A 299 8.78 -17.71 -4.58
CA CYS A 299 7.34 -17.49 -4.52
C CYS A 299 6.97 -16.01 -4.67
N LEU A 300 7.65 -15.14 -3.92
CA LEU A 300 7.42 -13.70 -3.99
C LEU A 300 7.70 -13.16 -5.39
N ALA A 301 8.81 -13.60 -6.00
CA ALA A 301 9.19 -13.22 -7.36
C ALA A 301 8.10 -13.58 -8.39
N ALA A 302 7.68 -14.85 -8.40
CA ALA A 302 6.68 -15.35 -9.33
C ALA A 302 5.31 -14.70 -9.11
N LYS A 303 4.84 -14.56 -7.86
CA LYS A 303 3.56 -13.92 -7.56
C LYS A 303 3.55 -12.43 -7.89
N SER A 304 4.68 -11.75 -7.71
CA SER A 304 4.84 -10.38 -8.16
C SER A 304 4.72 -10.26 -9.68
N TRP A 305 5.39 -11.13 -10.44
CA TRP A 305 5.30 -11.12 -11.91
C TRP A 305 3.95 -11.60 -12.46
N GLU A 306 3.25 -12.54 -11.82
CA GLU A 306 1.86 -12.89 -12.13
C GLU A 306 0.96 -11.65 -12.05
N LYS A 307 1.11 -10.87 -10.98
CA LYS A 307 0.34 -9.64 -10.77
C LYS A 307 0.73 -8.56 -11.80
N ALA A 308 2.01 -8.38 -12.09
CA ALA A 308 2.48 -7.48 -13.14
C ALA A 308 1.91 -7.85 -14.51
N LYS A 309 1.91 -9.15 -14.88
CA LYS A 309 1.35 -9.64 -16.15
C LYS A 309 -0.17 -9.40 -16.25
N LYS A 310 -0.90 -9.45 -15.14
CA LYS A 310 -2.32 -9.07 -15.10
C LYS A 310 -2.51 -7.57 -15.37
N LEU A 311 -1.73 -6.72 -14.69
CA LEU A 311 -1.77 -5.26 -14.88
C LEU A 311 -1.35 -4.86 -16.29
N ALA A 312 -0.38 -5.56 -16.88
CA ALA A 312 0.07 -5.35 -18.25
C ALA A 312 -1.09 -5.44 -19.25
N LYS A 313 -1.89 -6.51 -19.14
CA LYS A 313 -3.11 -6.70 -19.95
C LYS A 313 -4.17 -5.61 -19.70
N GLU A 314 -4.41 -5.28 -18.43
CA GLU A 314 -5.41 -4.28 -18.02
C GLU A 314 -5.08 -2.89 -18.59
N TYR A 315 -3.80 -2.52 -18.62
CA TYR A 315 -3.33 -1.22 -19.09
C TYR A 315 -2.83 -1.21 -20.53
N GLN A 316 -3.00 -2.32 -21.27
CA GLN A 316 -2.57 -2.46 -22.66
C GLN A 316 -1.06 -2.11 -22.84
N THR A 317 -0.23 -2.61 -21.92
CA THR A 317 1.23 -2.51 -21.98
C THR A 317 1.86 -3.89 -22.04
N ASP A 318 3.05 -3.99 -22.60
CA ASP A 318 3.75 -5.25 -22.74
C ASP A 318 4.41 -5.70 -21.43
N PHE A 319 4.35 -7.01 -21.17
CA PHE A 319 5.18 -7.66 -20.15
C PHE A 319 6.57 -7.95 -20.75
N PRO A 320 7.67 -7.57 -20.09
CA PRO A 320 9.01 -7.70 -20.67
C PRO A 320 9.35 -9.15 -21.03
N GLU A 321 9.69 -9.42 -22.28
CA GLU A 321 10.05 -10.77 -22.77
C GLU A 321 11.26 -11.34 -22.04
N GLN A 322 12.18 -10.46 -21.59
CA GLN A 322 13.38 -10.84 -20.84
C GLN A 322 13.05 -11.51 -19.50
N LEU A 323 11.83 -11.31 -18.98
CA LEU A 323 11.37 -11.95 -17.75
C LEU A 323 10.70 -13.29 -17.98
N ALA A 324 10.48 -13.74 -19.22
CA ALA A 324 9.77 -14.99 -19.51
C ALA A 324 10.45 -16.21 -18.86
N GLU A 325 11.75 -16.40 -19.12
CA GLU A 325 12.51 -17.52 -18.55
C GLU A 325 12.74 -17.40 -17.03
N PRO A 326 13.17 -16.24 -16.47
CA PRO A 326 13.26 -16.06 -15.02
C PRO A 326 11.92 -16.33 -14.30
N PHE A 327 10.81 -15.91 -14.90
CA PHE A 327 9.49 -16.13 -14.33
C PHE A 327 9.13 -17.61 -14.33
N LYS A 328 9.34 -18.32 -15.44
CA LYS A 328 9.14 -19.78 -15.52
C LYS A 328 10.01 -20.52 -14.50
N TYR A 329 11.27 -20.10 -14.35
CA TYR A 329 12.17 -20.65 -13.35
C TYR A 329 11.64 -20.46 -11.93
N ALA A 330 11.27 -19.23 -11.56
CA ALA A 330 10.72 -18.94 -10.23
C ALA A 330 9.45 -19.75 -9.94
N GLN A 331 8.57 -19.93 -10.93
CA GLN A 331 7.37 -20.77 -10.80
C GLN A 331 7.71 -22.24 -10.57
N SER A 332 8.80 -22.76 -11.15
CA SER A 332 9.22 -24.15 -10.96
C SER A 332 9.79 -24.45 -9.57
N LYS A 333 10.02 -23.42 -8.74
CA LYS A 333 10.61 -23.52 -7.40
C LYS A 333 9.59 -23.38 -6.26
N ILE A 334 8.31 -23.13 -6.58
CA ILE A 334 7.18 -23.09 -5.65
C ILE A 334 6.54 -24.48 -5.63
#